data_AF-A0A6B3G2E6-F1
#
_entry.id   AF-A0A6B3G2E6-F1
#
_cell.length_a   1.000
_cell.length_b   1.000
_cell.length_c   1.000
_cell.angle_alpha   90.00
_cell.angle_beta   90.00
_cell.angle_gamma   90.00
#
_symmetry.space_group_name_H-M   'P 1'
#
loop_
_entity.id
_entity.type
_entity.pdbx_description
1 polymer ?
#
loop_
_entity_poly.entity_id
_entity_poly.type
_entity_poly.pdbx_seq_one_letter_code
_entity_poly.pdbx_strand_id
1 'polypeptide(L)'
;MTGGGAAAPRTRFGAVLGVDSGGSGLRAALAPVGSPEDAVTATGTHPVRTSARGIDAGHFMELLLPLVRDLRERAPSGGEPPVAVAVGAAGMATLGDD
;
A
#
# COMPACT_ATOMS: atom_id res chain seq x y z
N MET A 1 -2.82 43.58 9.98
CA MET A 1 -2.86 42.75 8.76
C MET A 1 -2.35 41.36 9.12
N THR A 2 -3.23 40.48 9.58
CA THR A 2 -2.93 39.04 9.80
C THR A 2 -4.26 38.28 9.81
N GLY A 3 -4.88 38.15 8.65
CA GLY A 3 -5.96 37.20 8.44
C GLY A 3 -5.34 35.82 8.25
N GLY A 4 -5.07 35.12 9.35
CA GLY A 4 -4.73 33.70 9.32
C GLY A 4 -5.96 32.93 8.87
N GLY A 5 -6.08 32.70 7.55
CA GLY A 5 -7.09 31.82 7.00
C GLY A 5 -6.87 30.43 7.56
N ALA A 6 -7.71 30.01 8.50
CA ALA A 6 -7.79 28.61 8.89
C ALA A 6 -8.06 27.83 7.62
N ALA A 7 -7.08 27.00 7.21
CA ALA A 7 -7.23 26.14 6.05
C ALA A 7 -8.54 25.37 6.23
N ALA A 8 -9.45 25.50 5.27
CA ALA A 8 -10.68 24.73 5.25
C ALA A 8 -10.33 23.25 5.48
N PRO A 9 -11.13 22.50 6.27
CA PRO A 9 -10.84 21.10 6.54
C PRO A 9 -10.66 20.40 5.21
N ARG A 10 -9.42 20.01 4.88
CA ARG A 10 -9.13 19.22 3.69
C ARG A 10 -9.95 17.96 3.87
N THR A 11 -10.96 17.77 3.02
CA THR A 11 -11.72 16.54 2.97
C THR A 11 -10.68 15.45 2.83
N ARG A 12 -10.50 14.63 3.88
CA ARG A 12 -9.49 13.56 3.84
C ARG A 12 -10.02 12.57 2.83
N PHE A 13 -9.51 12.61 1.60
CA PHE A 13 -9.93 11.74 0.51
C PHE A 13 -9.49 10.26 0.71
N GLY A 14 -9.22 9.84 1.94
CA GLY A 14 -8.65 8.54 2.29
C GLY A 14 -7.17 8.43 1.94
N ALA A 15 -6.67 7.20 1.95
CA ALA A 15 -5.31 6.85 1.53
C ALA A 15 -5.34 5.77 0.44
N VAL A 16 -4.33 5.75 -0.43
CA VAL A 16 -4.15 4.71 -1.45
C VAL A 16 -2.93 3.87 -1.13
N LEU A 17 -3.05 2.56 -1.30
CA LEU A 17 -1.96 1.61 -1.10
C LEU A 17 -1.42 1.15 -2.47
N GLY A 18 -0.15 1.40 -2.75
CA GLY A 18 0.58 0.78 -3.86
C GLY A 18 1.37 -0.42 -3.37
N VAL A 19 1.27 -1.55 -4.07
CA VAL A 19 2.03 -2.78 -3.77
C VAL A 19 2.78 -3.23 -5.02
N ASP A 20 4.08 -3.51 -4.89
CA ASP A 20 4.94 -4.06 -5.93
C ASP A 20 5.51 -5.40 -5.49
N SER A 21 5.11 -6.49 -6.16
CA SER A 21 5.64 -7.84 -5.94
C SER A 21 6.64 -8.21 -7.02
N GLY A 22 7.92 -8.11 -6.67
CA GLY A 22 9.04 -8.48 -7.52
C GLY A 22 9.80 -9.71 -7.01
N GLY A 23 10.75 -10.20 -7.81
CA GLY A 23 11.58 -11.38 -7.47
C GLY A 23 12.49 -11.20 -6.24
N SER A 24 12.63 -9.97 -5.73
CA SER A 24 13.40 -9.64 -4.53
C SER A 24 12.54 -9.47 -3.27
N GLY A 25 11.21 -9.58 -3.38
CA GLY A 25 10.28 -9.34 -2.27
C GLY A 25 9.20 -8.31 -2.58
N LEU A 26 8.42 -7.99 -1.54
CA LEU A 26 7.31 -7.03 -1.60
C LEU A 26 7.77 -5.63 -1.23
N ARG A 27 7.33 -4.62 -2.00
CA ARG A 27 7.35 -3.22 -1.57
C ARG A 27 5.93 -2.71 -1.46
N ALA A 28 5.67 -1.89 -0.44
CA ALA A 28 4.38 -1.25 -0.25
C ALA A 28 4.57 0.23 0.09
N ALA A 29 3.68 1.07 -0.42
CA ALA A 29 3.64 2.50 -0.13
C ALA A 29 2.20 2.92 0.17
N LEU A 30 1.99 3.65 1.26
CA LEU A 30 0.69 4.19 1.65
C LEU A 30 0.77 5.72 1.60
N ALA A 31 -0.10 6.34 0.80
CA ALA A 31 -0.10 7.79 0.61
C ALA A 31 -1.50 8.39 0.82
N PRO A 32 -1.64 9.54 1.49
CA PRO A 32 -2.89 10.29 1.50
C PRO A 32 -3.29 10.72 0.08
N VAL A 33 -4.59 10.69 -0.22
CA VAL A 33 -5.08 11.15 -1.51
C VAL A 33 -4.86 12.66 -1.66
N GLY A 34 -4.20 13.05 -2.76
CA GLY A 34 -3.85 14.44 -3.05
C GLY A 34 -2.57 14.95 -2.39
N SER A 35 -1.86 14.09 -1.64
CA SER A 35 -0.57 14.40 -1.01
C SER A 35 0.41 13.21 -1.10
N PRO A 36 0.85 12.82 -2.32
CA PRO A 36 1.79 11.70 -2.51
C PRO A 36 3.16 11.92 -1.85
N GLU A 37 3.55 13.16 -1.58
CA GLU A 37 4.78 13.52 -0.86
C GLU A 37 4.81 13.01 0.59
N ASP A 38 3.64 12.77 1.18
CA ASP A 38 3.48 12.26 2.55
C ASP A 38 3.46 10.72 2.61
N ALA A 39 3.89 10.05 1.54
CA ALA A 39 3.90 8.60 1.46
C ALA A 39 4.88 7.99 2.46
N VAL A 40 4.41 6.94 3.16
CA VAL A 40 5.27 6.05 3.94
C VAL A 40 5.48 4.75 3.18
N THR A 41 6.66 4.15 3.30
CA THR A 41 7.05 2.94 2.57
C THR A 41 7.53 1.83 3.50
N ALA A 42 7.31 0.58 3.09
CA ALA A 42 7.77 -0.62 3.77
C ALA A 42 8.20 -1.66 2.74
N THR A 43 9.17 -2.50 3.11
CA THR A 43 9.70 -3.56 2.24
C THR A 43 9.78 -4.88 3.00
N GLY A 44 9.22 -5.94 2.43
CA GLY A 44 9.45 -7.32 2.83
C GLY A 44 10.53 -7.95 1.96
N THR A 45 11.48 -8.64 2.57
CA THR A 45 12.64 -9.24 1.88
C THR A 45 12.36 -10.63 1.30
N HIS A 46 11.19 -11.20 1.57
CA HIS A 46 10.81 -12.53 1.11
C HIS A 46 10.04 -12.41 -0.20
N PRO A 47 10.52 -13.04 -1.29
CA PRO A 47 9.74 -13.15 -2.53
C PRO A 47 8.44 -13.90 -2.28
N VAL A 48 7.38 -13.48 -2.95
CA VAL A 48 6.11 -14.21 -2.92
C VAL A 48 6.27 -15.53 -3.67
N ARG A 49 5.55 -16.55 -3.22
CA ARG A 49 5.60 -17.87 -3.85
C ARG A 49 4.89 -17.75 -5.20
N THR A 50 5.48 -18.34 -6.22
CA THR A 50 4.93 -18.37 -7.58
C THR A 50 4.90 -19.81 -8.09
N SER A 51 3.90 -20.12 -8.90
CA SER A 51 3.76 -21.38 -9.62
C SER A 51 3.50 -21.11 -11.11
N ALA A 52 3.32 -22.18 -11.89
CA ALA A 52 2.87 -22.05 -13.28
C ALA A 52 1.51 -21.33 -13.43
N ARG A 53 0.73 -21.25 -12.35
CA ARG A 53 -0.54 -20.50 -12.28
C ARG A 53 -0.40 -19.10 -11.71
N GLY A 54 0.80 -18.60 -11.44
CA GLY A 54 0.99 -17.26 -10.91
C GLY A 54 1.32 -17.21 -9.42
N ILE A 55 0.93 -16.09 -8.78
CA ILE A 55 1.25 -15.80 -7.38
C ILE A 55 0.29 -16.54 -6.45
N ASP A 56 0.86 -17.22 -5.45
CA ASP A 56 0.16 -17.76 -4.29
C ASP A 56 -0.47 -16.60 -3.50
N ALA A 57 -1.80 -16.48 -3.59
CA ALA A 57 -2.55 -15.37 -2.99
C ALA A 57 -2.50 -15.40 -1.45
N GLY A 58 -2.48 -16.60 -0.86
CA GLY A 58 -2.34 -16.78 0.58
C GLY A 58 -1.00 -16.24 1.08
N HIS A 59 0.10 -16.67 0.45
CA HIS A 59 1.43 -16.20 0.80
C HIS A 59 1.60 -14.69 0.57
N PHE A 60 0.99 -14.17 -0.50
CA PHE A 60 0.98 -12.72 -0.76
C PHE A 60 0.38 -11.97 0.43
N MET A 61 -0.79 -12.40 0.92
CA MET A 61 -1.46 -11.75 2.04
C MET A 61 -0.71 -11.93 3.37
N GLU A 62 -0.12 -13.10 3.61
CA GLU A 62 0.75 -13.36 4.77
C GLU A 62 1.90 -12.35 4.86
N LEU A 63 2.53 -12.03 3.73
CA LEU A 63 3.63 -11.08 3.67
C LEU A 63 3.16 -9.62 3.64
N LEU A 64 2.02 -9.31 3.00
CA LEU A 64 1.55 -7.94 2.84
C LEU A 64 0.91 -7.37 4.10
N LEU A 65 0.08 -8.14 4.81
CA LEU A 65 -0.69 -7.63 5.96
C LEU A 65 0.19 -7.03 7.08
N PRO A 66 1.34 -7.63 7.47
CA PRO A 66 2.24 -7.02 8.43
C PRO A 66 2.78 -5.66 7.96
N LEU A 67 3.16 -5.53 6.68
CA LEU A 67 3.66 -4.27 6.11
C LEU A 67 2.56 -3.20 6.13
N VAL A 68 1.32 -3.56 5.78
CA VAL A 68 0.20 -2.60 5.78
C VAL A 68 -0.14 -2.10 7.19
N ARG A 69 -0.01 -2.96 8.21
CA ARG A 69 -0.21 -2.54 9.61
C ARG A 69 0.83 -1.51 10.03
N ASP A 70 2.12 -1.79 9.79
CA ASP A 70 3.21 -0.86 10.05
C ASP A 70 3.06 0.46 9.28
N LEU A 71 2.69 0.40 8.00
CA LEU A 71 2.42 1.60 7.19
C LEU A 71 1.27 2.44 7.77
N ARG A 72 0.18 1.81 8.21
CA ARG A 72 -0.97 2.51 8.79
C ARG A 72 -0.62 3.20 10.11
N GLU A 73 0.23 2.60 10.93
CA GLU A 73 0.71 3.20 12.18
C GLU A 73 1.59 4.43 11.93
N ARG A 74 2.37 4.42 10.84
CA ARG A 74 3.27 5.53 10.48
C ARG A 74 2.60 6.63 9.64
N ALA A 75 1.46 6.35 9.01
CA ALA A 75 0.82 7.27 8.09
C ALA A 75 0.14 8.46 8.81
N PRO A 76 0.23 9.69 8.26
CA PRO A 76 -0.47 10.87 8.79
C PRO A 76 -2.00 10.75 8.78
N SER A 77 -2.54 9.79 8.04
CA SER A 77 -3.98 9.50 7.95
C SER A 77 -4.59 8.97 9.25
N GLY A 78 -3.77 8.64 10.26
CA GLY A 78 -4.25 8.16 11.56
C GLY A 78 -4.68 6.70 11.56
N GLY A 79 -4.05 5.89 10.70
CA GLY A 79 -4.32 4.46 10.64
C GLY A 79 -5.64 4.09 9.97
N GLU A 80 -6.33 4.97 9.27
CA GLU A 80 -7.49 4.60 8.44
C GLU A 80 -7.11 3.56 7.36
N PRO A 81 -8.00 2.62 7.01
CA PRO A 81 -7.73 1.68 5.92
C PRO A 81 -7.62 2.42 4.57
N PRO A 82 -6.82 1.90 3.62
CA PRO A 82 -6.77 2.47 2.29
C PRO A 82 -8.12 2.32 1.58
N VAL A 83 -8.53 3.35 0.85
CA VAL A 83 -9.77 3.36 0.06
C VAL A 83 -9.60 2.69 -1.30
N ALA A 84 -8.35 2.51 -1.74
CA ALA A 84 -8.01 1.78 -2.94
C ALA A 84 -6.63 1.13 -2.79
N VAL A 85 -6.46 -0.01 -3.46
CA VAL A 85 -5.19 -0.74 -3.52
C VAL A 85 -4.84 -0.97 -4.98
N ALA A 86 -3.65 -0.52 -5.39
CA ALA A 86 -3.06 -0.83 -6.68
C ALA A 86 -1.96 -1.87 -6.48
N VAL A 87 -2.14 -3.05 -7.07
CA VAL A 87 -1.15 -4.14 -7.01
C VAL A 87 -0.48 -4.24 -8.37
N GLY A 88 0.84 -4.08 -8.40
CA GLY A 88 1.69 -4.44 -9.52
C GLY A 88 2.47 -5.70 -9.14
N ALA A 89 2.46 -6.72 -9.99
CA ALA A 89 3.16 -7.96 -9.70
C ALA A 89 3.60 -8.67 -10.98
N ALA A 90 4.74 -9.35 -10.91
CA ALA A 90 5.08 -10.35 -11.92
C ALA A 90 4.01 -11.47 -11.91
N GLY A 91 3.36 -11.73 -13.04
CA GLY A 91 2.28 -12.74 -13.12
C GLY A 91 0.90 -12.24 -12.67
N MET A 92 0.67 -10.92 -12.60
CA MET A 92 -0.64 -10.33 -12.23
C MET A 92 -1.83 -10.87 -13.03
N ALA A 93 -1.61 -11.33 -14.27
CA ALA A 93 -2.66 -11.88 -15.12
C ALA A 93 -3.27 -13.20 -14.59
N THR A 94 -2.59 -13.87 -13.65
CA THR A 94 -3.01 -15.16 -13.09
C THR A 94 -3.05 -15.11 -11.56
N LEU A 95 -3.22 -13.93 -10.97
CA LEU A 95 -3.31 -13.76 -9.52
C LEU A 95 -4.63 -14.36 -9.00
N GLY A 96 -4.55 -15.35 -8.11
CA GLY A 96 -5.71 -16.02 -7.52
C GLY A 96 -6.26 -17.23 -8.30
N ASP A 97 -5.51 -17.74 -9.28
CA ASP A 97 -5.86 -18.93 -10.09
C ASP A 97 -5.47 -20.28 -9.43
N ASP A 98 -5.25 -20.25 -8.12
CA ASP A 98 -4.95 -21.42 -7.28
C ASP A 98 -6.08 -22.47 -7.35
#